data_AF-A0A354TFF6-F1
#
_entry.id   AF-A0A354TFF6-F1
#
_cell.length_a   1.000
_cell.length_b   1.000
_cell.length_c   1.000
_cell.angle_alpha   90.00
_cell.angle_beta   90.00
_cell.angle_gamma   90.00
#
_symmetry.space_group_name_H-M   'P 1'
#
loop_
_entity.id
_entity.type
_entity.pdbx_description
1 polymer ?
#
loop_
_entity_poly.entity_id
_entity_poly.type
_entity_poly.pdbx_seq_one_letter_code
_entity_poly.pdbx_strand_id
1 'polypeptide(L)'
;MSTEEQIYSYRVTRKVRTGGSRILCILGILLGLVFLIFIFWPVGLALMLISALIDAKTRLISSCGHCGNEVAHTSRLCPTCQADLAPEPRKGWFH
;
A
#
# COMPACT_ATOMS: atom_id res chain seq x y z
N MET A 1 -8.26 -41.12 8.35
CA MET A 1 -7.33 -40.40 7.45
C MET A 1 -8.16 -39.43 6.63
N SER A 2 -8.30 -38.19 7.10
CA SER A 2 -8.92 -37.13 6.31
C SER A 2 -7.89 -36.70 5.27
N THR A 3 -8.22 -36.84 4.00
CA THR A 3 -7.48 -36.26 2.90
C THR A 3 -7.58 -34.75 3.04
N GLU A 4 -6.59 -34.13 3.68
CA GLU A 4 -6.38 -32.69 3.57
C GLU A 4 -6.13 -32.39 2.09
N GLU A 5 -7.18 -31.96 1.41
CA GLU A 5 -7.09 -31.41 0.06
C GLU A 5 -6.11 -30.23 0.14
N GLN A 6 -4.90 -30.41 -0.37
CA GLN A 6 -3.91 -29.33 -0.39
C GLN A 6 -4.41 -28.26 -1.37
N ILE A 7 -4.97 -27.18 -0.81
CA ILE A 7 -5.46 -26.04 -1.59
C ILE A 7 -4.25 -25.26 -2.08
N TYR A 8 -3.95 -25.34 -3.37
CA TYR A 8 -2.90 -24.53 -4.00
C TYR A 8 -3.45 -23.18 -4.43
N SER A 9 -2.78 -22.11 -4.04
CA SER A 9 -3.16 -20.74 -4.41
C SER A 9 -1.95 -19.90 -4.79
N TYR A 10 -2.18 -18.82 -5.54
CA TYR A 10 -1.13 -17.85 -5.86
C TYR A 10 -1.24 -16.64 -4.95
N ARG A 11 -0.09 -16.01 -4.70
CA ARG A 11 -0.05 -14.70 -4.05
C ARG A 11 -0.46 -13.62 -5.05
N VAL A 12 -1.27 -12.67 -4.60
CA VAL A 12 -1.61 -11.46 -5.36
C VAL A 12 -1.00 -10.28 -4.64
N THR A 13 -0.17 -9.47 -5.32
CA THR A 13 0.27 -8.18 -4.77
C THR A 13 -0.60 -7.06 -5.30
N ARG A 14 -1.15 -6.27 -4.38
CA ARG A 14 -1.91 -5.06 -4.71
C ARG A 14 -1.20 -3.85 -4.13
N LYS A 15 -1.05 -2.82 -4.96
CA LYS A 15 -0.73 -1.46 -4.48
C LYS A 15 -1.97 -0.91 -3.78
N VAL A 16 -1.93 -0.74 -2.47
CA VAL A 16 -2.98 -0.05 -1.75
C VAL A 16 -2.49 1.33 -1.33
N ARG A 17 -3.35 2.33 -1.47
CA ARG A 17 -3.12 3.66 -0.95
C ARG A 17 -3.38 3.58 0.55
N THR A 18 -2.32 3.66 1.35
CA THR A 18 -2.48 3.61 2.81
C THR A 18 -2.82 4.97 3.41
N GLY A 19 -2.77 6.02 2.59
CA GLY A 19 -2.89 7.40 3.07
C GLY A 19 -1.66 7.76 3.90
N GLY A 20 -1.21 9.01 3.81
CA GLY A 20 -0.22 9.49 4.75
C GLY A 20 -0.81 9.61 6.16
N SER A 21 0.02 10.06 7.09
CA SER A 21 -0.50 10.56 8.35
C SER A 21 -1.31 11.82 8.06
N ARG A 22 -2.64 11.71 8.09
CA ARG A 22 -3.59 12.79 7.81
C ARG A 22 -3.25 14.07 8.59
N ILE A 23 -2.74 13.91 9.81
CA ILE A 23 -2.31 15.01 10.69
C ILE A 23 -1.11 15.78 10.11
N LEU A 24 -0.09 15.08 9.60
CA LEU A 24 1.07 15.71 8.97
C LEU A 24 0.67 16.49 7.71
N CYS A 25 -0.28 15.96 6.94
CA CYS A 25 -0.79 16.65 5.75
C CYS A 25 -1.54 17.94 6.12
N ILE A 26 -2.42 17.89 7.15
CA ILE A 26 -3.16 19.06 7.64
C ILE A 26 -2.20 20.14 8.18
N LEU A 27 -1.21 19.74 8.99
CA LEU A 27 -0.21 20.67 9.54
C LEU A 27 0.61 21.33 8.43
N GLY A 28 1.05 20.55 7.43
CA GLY A 28 1.83 21.07 6.30
C GLY A 28 1.03 22.04 5.42
N ILE A 29 -0.25 21.77 5.21
CA ILE A 29 -1.18 22.67 4.50
C ILE A 29 -1.35 23.98 5.29
N LEU A 30 -1.62 23.92 6.60
CA LEU A 30 -1.79 25.10 7.44
C LEU A 30 -0.53 25.98 7.48
N LEU A 31 0.63 25.37 7.69
CA LEU A 31 1.92 26.07 7.64
C LEU A 31 2.16 26.69 6.26
N GLY A 32 1.94 25.93 5.19
CA GLY A 32 2.08 26.41 3.82
C GLY A 32 1.19 27.63 3.54
N LEU A 33 -0.05 27.63 4.02
CA LEU A 33 -1.00 28.74 3.88
C LEU A 33 -0.52 30.01 4.60
N VAL A 34 0.00 29.87 5.82
CA VAL A 34 0.58 31.00 6.59
C VAL A 34 1.78 31.59 5.85
N PHE A 35 2.71 30.75 5.37
CA PHE A 35 3.88 31.22 4.62
C PHE A 35 3.53 31.85 3.27
N LEU A 36 2.48 31.36 2.61
CA LEU A 36 2.00 31.88 1.33
C LEU A 36 1.41 33.29 1.49
N ILE A 37 0.70 33.56 2.59
CA ILE A 37 0.05 34.85 2.86
C ILE A 37 1.05 35.89 3.40
N PHE A 38 1.97 35.52 4.30
CA PHE A 38 2.73 36.49 5.09
C PHE A 38 4.18 36.74 4.67
N ILE A 39 4.86 35.79 4.01
CA ILE A 39 6.33 35.81 3.90
C ILE A 39 6.81 35.69 2.46
N PHE A 40 6.51 34.56 1.80
CA PHE A 40 7.06 34.27 0.47
C PHE A 40 6.22 33.17 -0.20
N TRP A 41 5.38 33.58 -1.15
CA TRP A 41 4.46 32.72 -1.90
C TRP A 41 5.06 31.43 -2.50
N PRO A 42 6.32 31.36 -2.98
CA PRO A 42 6.89 30.14 -3.57
C PRO A 42 7.23 29.09 -2.51
N VAL A 43 7.62 29.51 -1.31
CA VAL A 43 7.95 28.60 -0.20
C VAL A 43 6.68 27.97 0.36
N GLY A 44 5.60 28.75 0.51
CA GLY A 44 4.29 28.20 0.90
C GLY A 44 3.77 27.16 -0.10
N LEU A 45 3.92 27.44 -1.40
CA LEU A 45 3.52 26.52 -2.47
C LEU A 45 4.35 25.23 -2.48
N ALA A 46 5.66 25.32 -2.27
CA ALA A 46 6.54 24.15 -2.13
C ALA A 46 6.15 23.25 -0.94
N LEU A 47 5.85 23.84 0.22
CA LEU A 47 5.41 23.09 1.41
C LEU A 47 4.08 22.37 1.19
N MET A 48 3.13 23.00 0.50
CA MET A 48 1.85 22.37 0.15
C MET A 48 2.04 21.17 -0.81
N LEU A 49 2.89 21.32 -1.83
CA LEU A 49 3.22 20.23 -2.76
C LEU A 49 3.86 19.04 -2.06
N ILE A 50 4.85 19.28 -1.20
CA ILE A 50 5.54 18.21 -0.45
C ILE A 50 4.55 17.49 0.47
N SER A 51 3.67 18.23 1.14
CA SER A 51 2.65 17.65 2.03
C SER A 51 1.68 16.74 1.27
N ALA A 52 1.24 17.16 0.09
CA ALA A 52 0.38 16.36 -0.77
C ALA A 52 1.08 15.08 -1.29
N LEU A 53 2.38 15.16 -1.61
CA LEU A 53 3.18 14.01 -2.04
C LEU A 53 3.37 12.99 -0.90
N ILE A 54 3.56 13.46 0.33
CA ILE A 54 3.67 12.58 1.51
C ILE A 54 2.36 11.82 1.76
N ASP A 55 1.21 12.43 1.47
CA ASP A 55 -0.10 11.79 1.61
C ASP A 55 -0.40 10.74 0.52
N ALA A 56 0.29 10.83 -0.63
CA ALA A 56 0.18 9.85 -1.71
C ALA A 56 0.90 8.52 -1.43
N LYS A 57 1.36 8.28 -0.19
CA LYS A 57 2.08 7.06 0.17
C LYS A 57 1.24 5.81 -0.14
N THR A 58 1.82 4.95 -0.97
CA THR A 58 1.26 3.64 -1.30
C THR A 58 2.12 2.56 -0.64
N ARG A 59 1.48 1.49 -0.18
CA ARG A 59 2.19 0.29 0.26
C ARG A 59 1.76 -0.90 -0.59
N LEU A 60 2.68 -1.81 -0.82
CA LEU A 60 2.38 -3.11 -1.41
C LEU A 60 1.84 -4.01 -0.30
N ILE A 61 0.67 -4.60 -0.53
CA ILE A 61 0.14 -5.67 0.31
C ILE A 61 0.08 -6.93 -0.53
N SER A 62 0.57 -8.03 0.03
CA SER A 62 0.37 -9.37 -0.49
C SER A 62 -0.87 -9.99 0.15
N SER A 63 -1.78 -10.50 -0.69
CA SER A 63 -2.98 -11.23 -0.25
C SER A 63 -3.01 -12.64 -0.85
N CYS A 64 -3.67 -13.56 -0.15
CA CYS A 64 -3.92 -14.90 -0.65
C CYS A 64 -4.97 -14.88 -1.78
N GLY A 65 -4.70 -15.51 -2.92
CA GLY A 65 -5.63 -15.60 -4.04
C GLY A 65 -6.87 -16.48 -3.79
N HIS A 66 -6.87 -17.30 -2.73
CA HIS A 66 -8.00 -18.17 -2.38
C HIS A 66 -8.95 -17.51 -1.38
N CYS A 67 -8.46 -17.09 -0.21
CA CYS A 67 -9.31 -16.51 0.85
C CYS A 67 -9.30 -14.96 0.89
N GLY A 68 -8.43 -14.29 0.13
CA GLY A 68 -8.34 -12.83 0.10
C GLY A 68 -7.64 -12.19 1.30
N ASN A 69 -7.21 -12.97 2.30
CA ASN A 69 -6.61 -12.41 3.51
C ASN A 69 -5.19 -11.88 3.28
N GLU A 70 -4.76 -10.89 4.07
CA GLU A 70 -3.39 -10.37 4.01
C GLU A 70 -2.39 -11.45 4.45
N VAL A 71 -1.33 -11.65 3.66
CA VAL A 71 -0.28 -12.63 3.92
C VAL A 71 1.08 -11.96 3.88
N ALA A 72 2.03 -12.45 4.67
CA ALA A 72 3.40 -11.93 4.64
C ALA A 72 4.08 -12.24 3.30
N HIS A 73 4.96 -11.36 2.84
CA HIS A 73 5.67 -11.58 1.57
C HIS A 73 6.67 -12.76 1.64
N THR A 74 7.02 -13.25 2.82
CA THR A 74 7.91 -14.41 2.99
C THR A 74 7.15 -15.69 3.32
N SER A 75 5.85 -15.63 3.59
CA SER A 75 5.07 -16.82 3.97
C SER A 75 4.76 -17.70 2.76
N ARG A 76 5.04 -18.99 2.89
CA ARG A 76 4.68 -20.04 1.94
C ARG A 76 3.26 -20.58 2.16
N LEU A 77 2.68 -20.36 3.33
CA LEU A 77 1.34 -20.82 3.68
C LEU A 77 0.47 -19.64 4.09
N CYS A 78 -0.81 -19.68 3.72
CA CYS A 78 -1.77 -18.72 4.22
C CYS A 78 -2.13 -19.05 5.67
N PRO A 79 -2.00 -18.11 6.63
CA PRO A 79 -2.32 -18.38 8.04
C PRO A 79 -3.81 -18.65 8.31
N THR A 80 -4.69 -18.37 7.33
CA THR A 80 -6.14 -18.49 7.50
C THR A 80 -6.70 -19.74 6.84
N CYS A 81 -6.41 -19.97 5.56
CA CYS A 81 -6.93 -21.12 4.83
C CYS A 81 -5.91 -22.24 4.64
N GLN A 82 -4.69 -22.10 5.18
CA GLN A 82 -3.58 -23.06 5.04
C GLN A 82 -3.24 -23.43 3.59
N ALA A 83 -3.68 -22.63 2.64
CA ALA A 83 -3.36 -22.83 1.23
C ALA A 83 -1.86 -22.59 1.01
N ASP A 84 -1.24 -23.46 0.21
CA ASP A 84 0.14 -23.30 -0.22
C ASP A 84 0.19 -22.12 -1.21
N LEU A 85 1.08 -21.16 -0.95
CA LEU A 85 1.19 -19.89 -1.67
C LEU A 85 2.36 -19.97 -2.64
N ALA A 86 2.05 -20.18 -3.92
CA ALA A 86 3.00 -20.02 -4.99
C ALA A 86 3.35 -18.52 -5.19
N PRO A 87 4.57 -18.20 -5.67
CA PRO A 87 4.92 -16.84 -6.07
C PRO A 87 3.93 -16.31 -7.12
N GLU A 88 3.68 -15.00 -7.10
CA GLU A 88 2.75 -14.37 -8.02
C GLU A 88 3.17 -14.67 -9.47
N PRO A 89 2.23 -15.12 -10.33
CA PRO A 89 2.54 -15.31 -11.73
C PRO A 89 3.02 -13.97 -12.27
N ARG A 90 4.26 -13.91 -12.78
CA ARG A 90 4.73 -12.74 -13.51
C ARG A 90 3.69 -12.49 -14.60
N LYS A 91 2.94 -11.39 -14.50
CA LYS A 91 2.16 -10.91 -15.63
C LYS A 91 3.19 -10.68 -16.73
N GLY A 92 3.25 -11.61 -17.68
CA GLY A 92 4.03 -11.45 -18.89
C GLY A 92 3.67 -10.10 -19.47
N TRP A 93 4.69 -9.36 -19.87
CA TRP A 93 4.61 -8.04 -20.49
C TRP A 93 4.03 -8.18 -21.91
N PHE A 94 2.87 -8.80 -22.02
CA PHE A 94 2.10 -9.06 -23.23
C PHE A 94 0.63 -9.00 -22.84
N HIS A 95 0.10 -7.78 -22.77
CA HIS A 95 -1.25 -7.40 -23.21
C HIS A 95 -1.46 -5.90 -22.98
#